data_AF-A0A967D7U4-F1
#
_entry.id   AF-A0A967D7U4-F1
#
_cell.length_a   1.000
_cell.length_b   1.000
_cell.length_c   1.000
_cell.angle_alpha   90.00
_cell.angle_beta   90.00
_cell.angle_gamma   90.00
#
_symmetry.space_group_name_H-M   'P 1'
#
loop_
_entity.id
_entity.type
_entity.pdbx_description
1 polymer ?
#
loop_
_entity_poly.entity_id
_entity_poly.type
_entity_poly.pdbx_seq_one_letter_code
_entity_poly.pdbx_strand_id
1 'polypeptide(L)'
;MSARPDTSEIFDASQWDVVPGFDFTDITYHRARDVGCVRIAFDRPDIRNAFRPHTVDELYRALDHARMSSDVGCVMLTGNGPSQKDGGWAFCSGGDQRIRGRDGYRYADGETADSVDPARSGRLHILEVQRLI
;
A
#
# COMPACT_ATOMS: atom_id res chain seq x y z
N MET A 1 9.92 -3.94 2.68
CA MET A 1 10.05 -4.12 4.15
C MET A 1 8.92 -3.34 4.80
N SER A 2 8.37 -3.81 5.93
CA SER A 2 7.26 -3.13 6.62
C SER A 2 7.72 -1.80 7.24
N ALA A 3 6.84 -0.79 7.30
CA ALA A 3 7.02 0.48 7.98
C ALA A 3 7.12 0.33 9.51
N ARG A 4 6.83 -0.87 10.03
CA ARG A 4 6.97 -1.25 11.44
C ARG A 4 7.81 -2.54 11.59
N PRO A 5 8.44 -2.76 12.77
CA PRO A 5 9.14 -4.01 13.08
C PRO A 5 8.22 -5.24 12.96
N ASP A 6 6.95 -5.07 13.35
CA ASP A 6 5.90 -6.08 13.29
C ASP A 6 4.83 -5.60 12.30
N THR A 7 4.50 -6.40 11.28
CA THR A 7 3.57 -6.03 10.19
C THR A 7 2.21 -5.55 10.70
N SER A 8 1.60 -6.24 11.66
CA SER A 8 0.38 -5.82 12.36
C SER A 8 0.11 -6.76 13.53
N GLU A 9 -0.58 -6.27 14.57
CA GLU A 9 -1.01 -7.12 15.70
C GLU A 9 -1.95 -8.26 15.25
N ILE A 10 -2.81 -7.99 14.26
CA ILE A 10 -3.76 -8.97 13.72
C ILE A 10 -3.17 -9.82 12.57
N PHE A 11 -1.85 -9.73 12.35
CA PHE A 11 -1.16 -10.48 11.30
C PHE A 11 -0.41 -11.66 11.89
N ASP A 12 -0.88 -12.88 11.61
CA ASP A 12 -0.18 -14.11 11.99
C ASP A 12 0.91 -14.46 10.97
N ALA A 13 2.14 -14.03 11.23
CA ALA A 13 3.29 -14.26 10.34
C ALA A 13 3.57 -15.75 10.04
N SER A 14 3.09 -16.69 10.86
CA SER A 14 3.29 -18.12 10.58
C SER A 14 2.54 -18.59 9.34
N GLN A 15 1.49 -17.89 8.92
CA GLN A 15 0.61 -18.29 7.81
C GLN A 15 1.01 -17.68 6.46
N TRP A 16 2.02 -16.80 6.45
CA TRP A 16 2.33 -15.97 5.28
C TRP A 16 3.83 -15.97 4.95
N ASP A 17 4.15 -15.96 3.67
CA ASP A 17 5.48 -15.71 3.13
C ASP A 17 5.52 -14.38 2.39
N VAL A 18 6.63 -13.64 2.50
CA VAL A 18 6.85 -12.44 1.70
C VAL A 18 7.00 -12.85 0.24
N VAL A 19 6.30 -12.14 -0.67
CA VAL A 19 6.48 -12.36 -2.10
C VAL A 19 7.81 -11.73 -2.54
N PRO A 20 8.77 -12.50 -3.09
CA PRO A 20 10.09 -11.98 -3.46
C PRO A 20 10.03 -11.08 -4.69
N GLY A 21 11.05 -10.24 -4.87
CA GLY A 21 11.20 -9.35 -6.04
C GLY A 21 10.49 -8.01 -5.92
N PHE A 22 9.97 -7.67 -4.73
CA PHE A 22 9.28 -6.42 -4.47
C PHE A 22 9.86 -5.70 -3.24
N ASP A 23 10.33 -4.48 -3.44
CA ASP A 23 10.85 -3.60 -2.39
C ASP A 23 9.83 -2.52 -2.02
N PHE A 24 8.63 -2.94 -1.66
CA PHE A 24 7.57 -2.01 -1.27
C PHE A 24 7.85 -1.34 0.08
N THR A 25 7.45 -0.07 0.17
CA THR A 25 7.60 0.77 1.37
C THR A 25 6.29 1.29 1.93
N ASP A 26 5.26 1.46 1.09
CA ASP A 26 3.95 1.97 1.50
C ASP A 26 2.89 0.87 1.57
N ILE A 27 3.21 -0.35 1.10
CA ILE A 27 2.39 -1.55 1.25
C ILE A 27 3.25 -2.76 1.68
N THR A 28 2.59 -3.79 2.21
CA THR A 28 3.18 -5.12 2.34
C THR A 28 2.46 -6.14 1.46
N TYR A 29 3.21 -7.12 0.94
CA TYR A 29 2.72 -8.12 0.01
C TYR A 29 3.16 -9.53 0.41
N HIS A 30 2.20 -10.39 0.70
CA HIS A 30 2.45 -11.74 1.20
C HIS A 30 1.60 -12.79 0.47
N ARG A 31 2.11 -14.01 0.41
CA ARG A 31 1.42 -15.20 -0.08
C ARG A 31 1.06 -16.10 1.09
N ALA A 32 -0.17 -16.61 1.14
CA ALA A 32 -0.56 -17.60 2.14
C ALA A 32 0.14 -18.93 1.87
N ARG A 33 0.56 -19.63 2.93
CA ARG A 33 1.25 -20.93 2.81
C ARG A 33 0.34 -22.04 2.29
N ASP A 34 -0.89 -22.08 2.79
CA ASP A 34 -1.77 -23.26 2.64
C ASP A 34 -2.91 -23.07 1.64
N VAL A 35 -3.13 -21.84 1.16
CA VAL A 35 -4.23 -21.51 0.23
C VAL A 35 -3.75 -20.61 -0.90
N GLY A 36 -4.43 -20.67 -2.05
CA GLY A 36 -4.20 -19.79 -3.21
C GLY A 36 -4.67 -18.35 -2.97
N CYS A 37 -4.14 -17.69 -1.94
CA CYS A 37 -4.51 -16.34 -1.53
C CYS A 37 -3.25 -15.49 -1.31
N VAL A 38 -3.34 -14.22 -1.68
CA VAL A 38 -2.34 -13.20 -1.32
C VAL A 38 -2.94 -12.13 -0.42
N ARG A 39 -2.12 -11.57 0.46
CA ARG A 39 -2.44 -10.42 1.30
C ARG A 39 -1.68 -9.20 0.81
N ILE A 40 -2.41 -8.17 0.43
CA ILE A 40 -1.86 -6.85 0.11
C ILE A 40 -2.39 -5.88 1.17
N ALA A 41 -1.50 -5.18 1.87
CA ALA A 41 -1.91 -4.29 2.95
C ALA A 41 -1.26 -2.92 2.82
N PHE A 42 -2.03 -1.84 2.99
CA PHE A 42 -1.47 -0.51 3.20
C PHE A 42 -0.58 -0.50 4.45
N ASP A 43 0.53 0.22 4.38
CA ASP A 43 1.57 0.21 5.42
C ASP A 43 2.02 1.62 5.81
N ARG A 44 1.04 2.51 6.00
CA ARG A 44 1.24 3.88 6.51
C ARG A 44 0.33 4.14 7.72
N PRO A 45 0.39 3.32 8.78
CA PRO A 45 -0.63 3.30 9.84
C PRO A 45 -0.70 4.62 10.62
N ASP A 46 0.43 5.30 10.76
CA ASP A 46 0.59 6.57 11.49
C ASP A 46 -0.13 7.77 10.87
N ILE A 47 -0.65 7.61 9.67
CA ILE A 47 -1.48 8.58 8.96
C ILE A 47 -2.78 7.92 8.47
N ARG A 48 -3.24 6.90 9.20
CA ARG A 48 -4.46 6.14 8.89
C ARG A 48 -4.43 5.52 7.50
N ASN A 49 -3.27 4.99 7.08
CA ASN A 49 -3.09 4.30 5.80
C ASN A 49 -3.54 5.15 4.60
N ALA A 50 -3.30 6.47 4.65
CA ALA A 50 -3.57 7.35 3.51
C ALA A 50 -2.58 7.07 2.36
N PHE A 51 -3.09 6.91 1.14
CA PHE A 51 -2.27 6.63 -0.04
C PHE A 51 -1.76 7.91 -0.71
N ARG A 52 -0.53 7.86 -1.23
CA ARG A 52 0.07 8.85 -2.13
C ARG A 52 0.29 8.23 -3.52
N PRO A 53 0.68 8.99 -4.56
CA PRO A 53 0.97 8.41 -5.89
C PRO A 53 1.90 7.19 -5.83
N HIS A 54 2.97 7.25 -5.03
CA HIS A 54 3.87 6.10 -4.82
C HIS A 54 3.15 4.87 -4.27
N THR A 55 2.27 5.03 -3.27
CA THR A 55 1.45 3.92 -2.74
C THR A 55 0.56 3.30 -3.82
N VAL A 56 0.01 4.13 -4.73
CA VAL A 56 -0.82 3.66 -5.85
C VAL A 56 0.01 2.86 -6.86
N ASP A 57 1.23 3.30 -7.16
CA ASP A 57 2.16 2.59 -8.05
C ASP A 57 2.56 1.22 -7.48
N GLU A 58 2.84 1.14 -6.17
CA GLU A 58 3.11 -0.14 -5.49
C GLU A 58 1.90 -1.06 -5.50
N LEU A 59 0.71 -0.52 -5.20
CA LEU A 59 -0.53 -1.27 -5.18
C LEU A 59 -0.88 -1.81 -6.57
N TYR A 60 -0.67 -1.02 -7.63
CA TYR A 60 -0.82 -1.46 -9.02
C TYR A 60 0.09 -2.65 -9.31
N ARG A 61 1.39 -2.54 -8.99
CA ARG A 61 2.37 -3.60 -9.24
C ARG A 61 2.02 -4.91 -8.52
N ALA A 62 1.59 -4.82 -7.26
CA ALA A 62 1.20 -6.00 -6.47
C ALA A 62 -0.06 -6.67 -7.02
N LEU A 63 -1.09 -5.88 -7.37
CA LEU A 63 -2.34 -6.40 -7.93
C LEU A 63 -2.17 -6.97 -9.34
N ASP A 64 -1.38 -6.32 -10.19
CA ASP A 64 -1.09 -6.83 -11.53
C ASP A 64 -0.33 -8.15 -11.48
N HIS A 65 0.65 -8.26 -10.57
CA HIS A 65 1.33 -9.53 -10.31
C HIS A 65 0.35 -10.62 -9.85
N ALA A 66 -0.50 -10.32 -8.86
CA ALA A 66 -1.51 -11.26 -8.36
C ALA A 66 -2.47 -11.72 -9.47
N ARG A 67 -2.92 -10.79 -10.33
CA ARG A 67 -3.80 -11.07 -11.48
C ARG A 67 -3.18 -12.03 -12.48
N MET A 68 -1.86 -11.98 -12.68
CA MET A 68 -1.14 -12.87 -13.60
C MET A 68 -0.68 -14.19 -12.96
N SER A 69 -0.85 -14.34 -11.65
CA SER A 69 -0.46 -15.54 -10.91
C SER A 69 -1.56 -16.59 -10.97
N SER A 70 -1.37 -17.61 -11.79
CA SER A 70 -2.40 -18.64 -12.06
C SER A 70 -2.82 -19.47 -10.85
N ASP A 71 -2.03 -19.45 -9.78
CA ASP A 71 -2.25 -20.16 -8.53
C ASP A 71 -2.82 -19.26 -7.41
N VAL A 72 -3.11 -18.00 -7.71
CA VAL A 72 -3.81 -17.05 -6.83
C VAL A 72 -5.27 -16.97 -7.25
N GLY A 73 -6.17 -17.44 -6.38
CA GLY A 73 -7.62 -17.34 -6.56
C GLY A 73 -8.29 -16.25 -5.72
N CYS A 74 -7.58 -15.66 -4.77
CA CYS A 74 -8.11 -14.63 -3.86
C CYS A 74 -7.05 -13.57 -3.51
N VAL A 75 -7.48 -12.32 -3.44
CA VAL A 75 -6.68 -11.20 -2.94
C VAL A 75 -7.35 -10.63 -1.68
N MET A 76 -6.66 -10.68 -0.56
CA MET A 76 -7.05 -10.00 0.68
C MET A 76 -6.41 -8.62 0.72
N LEU A 77 -7.20 -7.59 0.39
CA LEU A 77 -6.80 -6.19 0.51
C LEU A 77 -7.14 -5.66 1.91
N THR A 78 -6.16 -5.16 2.64
CA THR A 78 -6.33 -4.72 4.04
C THR A 78 -5.38 -3.55 4.40
N GLY A 79 -5.28 -3.20 5.68
CA GLY A 79 -4.36 -2.20 6.21
C GLY A 79 -3.59 -2.75 7.41
N ASN A 80 -2.29 -2.49 7.46
CA ASN A 80 -1.46 -2.75 8.63
C ASN A 80 -1.78 -1.74 9.73
N GLY A 81 -1.47 -2.10 10.98
CA GLY A 81 -1.79 -1.28 12.14
C GLY A 81 -1.70 -2.05 13.47
N PRO A 82 -2.03 -1.41 14.59
CA PRO A 82 -2.52 -0.03 14.68
C PRO A 82 -1.42 1.03 14.47
N SER A 83 -1.80 2.31 14.38
CA SER A 83 -0.88 3.46 14.42
C SER A 83 0.03 3.42 15.65
N GLN A 84 1.32 3.67 15.47
CA GLN A 84 2.33 3.71 16.55
C GLN A 84 2.19 4.99 17.39
N LYS A 85 1.63 6.05 16.80
CA LYS A 85 1.46 7.36 17.45
C LYS A 85 0.36 7.37 18.50
N ASP A 86 -0.71 6.61 18.28
CA ASP A 86 -1.94 6.74 19.07
C ASP A 86 -2.80 5.47 19.17
N GLY A 87 -2.35 4.32 18.64
CA GLY A 87 -3.10 3.07 18.67
C GLY A 87 -4.33 3.04 17.75
N GLY A 88 -4.54 4.05 16.92
CA GLY A 88 -5.68 4.11 16.01
C GLY A 88 -5.58 3.09 14.86
N TRP A 89 -6.67 2.39 14.59
CA TRP A 89 -6.80 1.45 13.47
C TRP A 89 -7.34 2.12 12.22
N ALA A 90 -6.88 1.67 11.05
CA ALA A 90 -7.43 2.07 9.76
C ALA A 90 -7.19 1.00 8.71
N PHE A 91 -8.20 0.72 7.88
CA PHE A 91 -7.98 0.07 6.60
C PHE A 91 -7.23 1.03 5.66
N CYS A 92 -7.90 2.11 5.25
CA CYS A 92 -7.37 3.20 4.43
C CYS A 92 -8.25 4.43 4.65
N SER A 93 -7.65 5.63 4.72
CA SER A 93 -8.36 6.91 4.89
C SER A 93 -8.50 7.71 3.59
N GLY A 94 -8.15 7.11 2.44
CA GLY A 94 -8.17 7.77 1.14
C GLY A 94 -6.84 8.42 0.80
N GLY A 95 -6.85 9.43 -0.08
CA GLY A 95 -5.63 10.05 -0.55
C GLY A 95 -5.05 11.05 0.44
N ASP A 96 -3.73 10.98 0.64
CA ASP A 96 -2.94 11.81 1.56
C ASP A 96 -3.04 13.30 1.23
N GLN A 97 -3.81 14.05 2.02
CA GLN A 97 -4.08 15.47 1.74
C GLN A 97 -2.82 16.36 1.85
N ARG A 98 -1.76 15.91 2.53
CA ARG A 98 -0.53 16.71 2.72
C ARG A 98 0.20 17.00 1.41
N ILE A 99 0.04 16.12 0.43
CA ILE A 99 0.69 16.21 -0.89
C ILE A 99 -0.30 16.58 -2.02
N ARG A 100 -1.51 17.00 -1.64
CA ARG A 100 -2.52 17.49 -2.58
C ARG A 100 -2.29 18.98 -2.86
N GLY A 101 -1.89 19.31 -4.08
CA GLY A 101 -1.76 20.68 -4.58
C GLY A 101 -3.01 21.17 -5.30
N ARG A 102 -2.94 22.41 -5.85
CA ARG A 102 -4.02 23.01 -6.66
C ARG A 102 -4.42 22.15 -7.85
N ASP A 103 -3.47 21.46 -8.46
CA ASP A 103 -3.67 20.68 -9.69
C ASP A 103 -3.90 19.18 -9.43
N GLY A 104 -4.03 18.76 -8.16
CA GLY A 104 -4.16 17.35 -7.77
C GLY A 104 -3.00 16.84 -6.92
N TYR A 105 -2.83 15.50 -6.86
CA TYR A 105 -1.80 14.84 -6.06
C TYR A 105 -0.48 14.83 -6.79
N ARG A 106 0.58 15.37 -6.20
CA ARG A 106 1.89 15.45 -6.84
C ARG A 106 2.84 14.38 -6.32
N TYR A 107 3.79 13.97 -7.15
CA TYR A 107 4.88 13.09 -6.72
C TYR A 107 5.78 13.86 -5.76
N ALA A 108 5.99 13.29 -4.58
CA ALA A 108 6.84 13.83 -3.54
C ALA A 108 7.80 12.70 -3.13
N ASP A 109 9.10 12.97 -3.12
CA ASP A 109 10.09 11.99 -2.66
C ASP A 109 9.99 11.75 -1.13
N GLY A 110 9.30 12.63 -0.40
CA GLY A 110 9.04 12.55 1.04
C GLY A 110 7.57 12.62 1.44
N GLU A 111 7.31 12.83 2.73
CA GLU A 111 5.95 12.99 3.29
C GLU A 111 5.43 14.44 3.24
N THR A 112 6.29 15.39 2.89
CA THR A 112 5.99 16.83 2.91
C THR A 112 5.95 17.40 1.50
N ALA A 113 5.17 18.47 1.35
CA ALA A 113 5.01 19.19 0.09
C ALA A 113 6.31 19.82 -0.45
N ASP A 114 7.36 19.91 0.38
CA ASP A 114 8.65 20.51 0.03
C ASP A 114 9.47 19.64 -0.95
N SER A 115 9.16 18.34 -1.01
CA SER A 115 9.82 17.37 -1.90
C SER A 115 9.08 17.14 -3.22
N VAL A 116 8.12 18.01 -3.53
CA VAL A 116 7.25 17.86 -4.70
C VAL A 116 7.97 18.32 -5.96
N ASP A 117 8.13 17.43 -6.94
CA ASP A 117 8.62 17.76 -8.28
C ASP A 117 7.53 18.49 -9.09
N PRO A 118 7.70 19.78 -9.44
CA PRO A 118 6.72 20.53 -10.22
C PRO A 118 6.56 20.02 -11.67
N ALA A 119 7.56 19.32 -12.21
CA ALA A 119 7.57 18.85 -13.59
C ALA A 119 6.80 17.53 -13.79
N ARG A 120 6.56 16.78 -12.71
CA ARG A 120 5.74 15.55 -12.75
C ARG A 120 4.28 15.90 -12.54
N SER A 121 3.50 15.85 -13.63
CA SER A 121 2.06 16.08 -13.59
C SER A 121 1.40 15.16 -12.56
N GLY A 122 0.79 15.79 -11.55
CA GLY A 122 0.23 15.10 -10.42
C GLY A 122 -1.09 14.43 -10.75
N ARG A 123 -1.08 13.11 -10.95
CA ARG A 123 -2.30 12.32 -11.09
C ARG A 123 -2.29 11.16 -10.12
N LEU A 124 -3.43 10.97 -9.48
CA LEU A 124 -3.66 9.82 -8.62
C LEU A 124 -4.40 8.78 -9.46
N HIS A 125 -3.65 7.85 -10.04
CA HIS A 125 -4.15 6.84 -10.99
C HIS A 125 -4.91 5.69 -10.31
N ILE A 126 -5.60 5.95 -9.20
CA ILE A 126 -6.32 4.93 -8.42
C ILE A 126 -7.38 4.19 -9.25
N LEU A 127 -7.95 4.84 -10.26
CA LEU A 127 -8.89 4.20 -11.17
C LEU A 127 -8.25 3.12 -12.05
N GLU A 128 -6.94 3.20 -12.31
CA GLU A 128 -6.22 2.15 -13.04
C GLU A 128 -6.04 0.93 -12.16
N VAL A 129 -5.76 1.12 -10.87
CA VAL A 129 -5.73 0.03 -9.88
C VAL A 129 -7.10 -0.63 -9.74
N GLN A 130 -8.18 0.15 -9.67
CA GLN A 130 -9.55 -0.38 -9.57
C GLN A 130 -9.93 -1.28 -10.74
N ARG A 131 -9.32 -1.12 -11.92
CA ARG A 131 -9.61 -1.97 -13.10
C ARG A 131 -8.99 -3.36 -13.01
N LEU A 132 -8.12 -3.62 -12.03
CA LEU A 132 -7.42 -4.89 -11.86
C LEU A 132 -8.19 -5.91 -11.01
N ILE A 133 -9.31 -5.51 -10.39
CA ILE A 133 -10.10 -6.31 -9.44
C ILE A 133 -11.58 -6.35 -9.84
#